data_AF-A0A941W442-F1
#
_entry.id   AF-A0A941W442-F1
#
_cell.length_a   1.000
_cell.length_b   1.000
_cell.length_c   1.000
_cell.angle_alpha   90.00
_cell.angle_beta   90.00
_cell.angle_gamma   90.00
#
_symmetry.space_group_name_H-M   'P 1'
#
loop_
_entity.id
_entity.type
_entity.pdbx_description
1 polymer ?
#
loop_
_entity_poly.entity_id
_entity_poly.type
_entity_poly.pdbx_seq_one_letter_code
_entity_poly.pdbx_strand_id
1 'polypeptide(L)' 'MLTIHKKVVKDVNGNPMEVIIPWEEYKKIEESLGLDLSQEAIEDLKQAKIDRDNSNKDAYIDLESI' A
#
# COMPACT_ATOMS: atom_id res chain seq x y z
N MET A 1 6.05 11.89 2.56
CA MET A 1 5.66 12.07 1.13
C MET A 1 6.55 11.13 0.34
N LEU A 2 5.98 10.23 -0.48
CA LEU A 2 6.77 9.27 -1.24
C LEU A 2 7.51 10.01 -2.36
N THR A 3 8.84 9.99 -2.35
CA THR A 3 9.64 10.56 -3.45
C THR A 3 9.77 9.50 -4.52
N ILE A 4 9.30 9.80 -5.74
CA ILE A 4 9.36 8.89 -6.89
C ILE A 4 10.31 9.49 -7.94
N HIS A 5 11.42 8.80 -8.17
CA HIS A 5 12.34 9.07 -9.25
C HIS A 5 11.75 8.49 -10.54
N LYS A 6 11.58 9.35 -11.54
CA LYS A 6 10.93 8.95 -12.78
C LYS A 6 11.63 9.50 -14.01
N LYS A 7 11.66 8.70 -15.05
CA LYS A 7 12.02 9.11 -16.40
C LYS A 7 10.78 9.07 -17.28
N VAL A 8 10.44 10.19 -17.90
CA VAL A 8 9.29 10.28 -18.83
C VAL A 8 9.78 10.01 -20.25
N VAL A 9 9.15 9.05 -20.93
CA VAL A 9 9.35 8.77 -22.36
C VAL A 9 8.30 9.55 -23.14
N LYS A 10 8.74 10.24 -24.20
CA LYS A 10 7.89 11.13 -25.01
C LYS A 10 7.72 10.58 -26.42
N ASP A 11 6.58 10.88 -27.03
CA ASP A 11 6.30 10.62 -28.45
C ASP A 11 7.06 11.59 -29.37
N VAL A 12 6.84 11.46 -30.69
CA VAL A 12 7.45 12.32 -31.72
C VAL A 12 7.04 13.80 -31.62
N ASN A 13 5.90 14.09 -31.00
CA ASN A 13 5.39 15.44 -30.78
C ASN A 13 5.83 16.01 -29.41
N GLY A 14 6.57 15.24 -28.61
CA GLY A 14 7.02 15.60 -27.27
C GLY A 14 5.99 15.36 -26.16
N ASN A 15 4.86 14.70 -26.46
CA ASN A 15 3.86 14.35 -25.47
C ASN A 15 4.32 13.16 -24.62
N PRO A 16 4.04 13.13 -23.32
CA PRO A 16 4.32 11.96 -22.47
C PRO A 16 3.57 10.73 -22.97
N MET A 17 4.28 9.62 -23.15
CA MET A 17 3.71 8.33 -23.55
C MET A 17 3.84 7.31 -22.43
N GLU A 18 5.01 7.24 -21.79
CA GLU A 18 5.30 6.26 -20.74
C GLU A 18 6.15 6.88 -19.63
N VAL A 19 6.20 6.20 -18.48
CA VAL A 19 7.08 6.54 -17.37
C VAL A 19 7.82 5.29 -16.91
N ILE A 20 9.14 5.45 -16.72
CA ILE A 20 10.00 4.42 -16.13
C ILE A 20 10.31 4.86 -14.72
N ILE A 21 10.05 3.96 -13.76
CA ILE A 21 10.29 4.14 -12.33
C ILE A 21 11.13 2.98 -11.79
N PRO A 22 11.99 3.20 -10.79
CA PRO A 22 12.67 2.11 -10.10
C PRO A 22 11.68 1.11 -9.51
N TRP A 23 12.01 -0.17 -9.60
CA TRP A 23 11.16 -1.27 -9.12
C TRP A 23 10.77 -1.12 -7.65
N GLU A 24 11.74 -0.80 -6.79
CA GLU A 24 11.50 -0.59 -5.36
C GLU A 24 10.51 0.54 -5.07
N GLU A 25 10.51 1.58 -5.90
CA GLU A 25 9.58 2.70 -5.74
C GLU A 25 8.19 2.35 -6.26
N TYR A 26 8.10 1.57 -7.34
CA TYR A 26 6.85 0.97 -7.77
C TYR A 26 6.22 0.11 -6.66
N LYS A 27 7.00 -0.76 -6.02
CA LYS A 27 6.52 -1.61 -4.91
C LYS A 27 6.01 -0.78 -3.74
N LYS A 28 6.72 0.29 -3.36
CA LYS A 28 6.25 1.21 -2.30
C LYS A 28 4.95 1.93 -2.65
N ILE A 29 4.70 2.22 -3.92
CA ILE A 29 3.42 2.78 -4.38
C ILE A 29 2.32 1.73 -4.22
N GLU A 30 2.58 0.49 -4.66
CA GLU A 30 1.67 -0.63 -4.52
C GLU A 30 1.25 -0.84 -3.06
N GLU A 31 2.22 -0.91 -2.15
CA GLU A 31 2.04 -1.02 -0.69
C GLU A 31 1.24 0.16 -0.11
N SER A 32 1.62 1.40 -0.47
CA SER A 32 0.95 2.59 0.06
C SER A 32 -0.51 2.70 -0.39
N LEU A 33 -0.84 2.12 -1.54
CA LEU A 33 -2.19 2.04 -2.07
C LEU A 33 -2.92 0.76 -1.62
N GLY A 34 -2.24 -0.17 -0.94
CA GLY A 34 -2.75 -1.47 -0.54
C GLY A 34 -3.10 -2.38 -1.74
N LEU A 35 -2.47 -2.15 -2.89
CA LEU A 35 -2.68 -2.95 -4.10
C LEU A 35 -1.96 -4.30 -4.06
N ASP A 36 -1.03 -4.45 -3.12
CA ASP A 36 -0.28 -5.68 -2.83
C ASP A 36 -1.03 -6.61 -1.86
N LEU A 37 -2.13 -6.15 -1.27
CA LEU A 37 -2.90 -6.91 -0.29
C LEU A 37 -3.69 -8.05 -0.94
N SER A 38 -3.65 -9.22 -0.30
CA SER A 38 -4.55 -10.33 -0.64
C SER A 38 -5.98 -10.03 -0.16
N GLN A 39 -6.96 -10.75 -0.71
CA GLN A 39 -8.34 -10.66 -0.26
C GLN A 39 -8.49 -11.00 1.23
N GLU A 40 -7.74 -11.99 1.70
CA GLU A 40 -7.67 -12.37 3.13
C GLU A 40 -7.13 -11.22 3.98
N ALA A 41 -6.02 -10.59 3.59
CA ALA A 41 -5.47 -9.43 4.31
C ALA A 41 -6.46 -8.25 4.34
N ILE A 42 -7.22 -8.03 3.27
CA ILE A 42 -8.27 -7.00 3.23
C ILE A 42 -9.39 -7.33 4.23
N GLU A 43 -9.79 -8.60 4.34
CA GLU A 43 -10.81 -9.05 5.29
C GLU A 43 -10.35 -8.91 6.74
N ASP A 44 -9.11 -9.30 7.03
CA ASP A 44 -8.49 -9.13 8.34
C ASP A 44 -8.42 -7.66 8.76
N LEU A 45 -8.02 -6.77 7.84
CA LEU A 45 -7.98 -5.32 8.10
C LEU A 45 -9.37 -4.75 8.40
N LYS A 46 -10.42 -5.22 7.69
CA LYS A 46 -11.81 -4.82 7.96
C LYS A 46 -12.24 -5.30 9.34
N GLN A 47 -11.95 -6.54 9.69
CA GLN A 47 -12.31 -7.12 10.98
C GLN A 47 -11.60 -6.39 12.13
N ALA A 48 -10.28 -6.19 12.01
CA ALA A 48 -9.49 -5.44 12.99
C ALA A 48 -10.00 -4.01 13.19
N LYS A 49 -10.50 -3.35 12.13
CA LYS A 49 -11.14 -2.04 12.25
C LYS A 49 -12.44 -2.11 13.07
N ILE A 50 -13.30 -3.10 12.81
CA ILE A 50 -14.55 -3.31 13.55
C ILE A 50 -14.26 -3.56 15.03
N ASP A 51 -13.31 -4.45 15.32
CA ASP A 51 -12.92 -4.78 16.70
C ASP A 51 -12.40 -3.55 17.44
N ARG A 52 -11.58 -2.74 16.78
CA ARG A 52 -11.09 -1.47 17.34
C ARG A 52 -12.24 -0.51 17.62
N ASP A 53 -13.13 -0.29 16.66
CA ASP A 53 -14.22 0.66 16.76
C ASP A 53 -15.24 0.22 17.86
N ASN A 54 -15.36 -1.09 18.11
CA ASN A 54 -16.16 -1.66 19.20
C ASN A 54 -15.39 -1.82 20.53
N SER A 55 -14.11 -1.46 20.61
CA SER A 55 -13.25 -1.69 21.78
C SER A 55 -13.20 -3.15 22.24
N ASN A 56 -13.27 -4.10 21.30
CA ASN A 56 -13.20 -5.54 21.56
C ASN A 56 -11.76 -5.94 21.94
N LYS A 57 -11.42 -5.85 23.23
CA LYS A 57 -10.07 -6.12 23.72
C LYS A 57 -9.65 -7.59 23.59
N ASP A 58 -10.61 -8.51 23.53
CA ASP A 58 -10.33 -9.95 23.41
C ASP A 58 -9.73 -10.33 22.05
N ALA A 59 -9.89 -9.47 21.03
CA ALA A 59 -9.29 -9.64 19.71
C ALA A 59 -7.78 -9.28 19.67
N TYR A 60 -7.24 -8.70 20.74
CA TYR A 60 -5.84 -8.26 20.81
C TYR A 60 -5.05 -9.11 21.80
N ILE A 61 -3.79 -9.36 21.47
CA ILE A 61 -2.82 -9.96 22.40
C ILE A 61 -2.09 -8.88 23.17
N ASP A 62 -1.69 -9.20 24.40
CA ASP A 62 -0.86 -8.29 25.20
C ASP A 62 0.52 -8.11 24.55
N LEU A 63 1.03 -6.87 24.57
CA LEU A 63 2.34 -6.55 24.02
C LEU A 63 3.46 -7.29 24.75
N GLU A 64 3.31 -7.55 26.06
CA GLU A 64 4.27 -8.32 26.86
C GLU A 64 4.27 -9.82 26.53
N SER A 65 3.33 -10.28 25.70
CA SER A 65 3.21 -11.68 25.27
C SER A 65 3.85 -11.96 23.91
N ILE A 66 4.58 -11.00 23.33
CA ILE A 66 5.34 -11.09 22.07
C ILE A 66 6.83 -10.92 22.36
#